data_AF-A0A1B3SMS8-F1
#
_entry.id   AF-A0A1B3SMS8-F1
#
_cell.length_a   1.000
_cell.length_b   1.000
_cell.length_c   1.000
_cell.angle_alpha   90.00
_cell.angle_beta   90.00
_cell.angle_gamma   90.00
#
_symmetry.space_group_name_H-M   'P 1'
#
loop_
_entity.id
_entity.type
_entity.pdbx_description
1 polymer ?
#
loop_
_entity_poly.entity_id
_entity_poly.type
_entity_poly.pdbx_seq_one_letter_code
_entity_poly.pdbx_strand_id
1 'polypeptide(L)'
;GAITVVDEVHGFNYFDNRDLLGFVDGTENPNGQAALNATVIGAEDPDFTGGCYVHIAVRHDMSAWRALPVDEQQNVIGRTKFDDIEMDDDVKPANSHIA
;
A
#
# COMPACT_ATOMS: atom_id res chain seq x y z
N GLY A 1 -34.83 3.57 7.00
CA GLY A 1 -33.81 4.09 7.93
C GLY A 1 -33.13 5.29 7.30
N ALA A 2 -32.35 6.06 8.05
CA ALA A 2 -31.67 7.26 7.55
C ALA A 2 -30.47 6.98 6.61
N ILE A 3 -30.03 5.73 6.49
CA ILE A 3 -28.88 5.30 5.69
C ILE A 3 -29.12 3.95 5.00
N THR A 4 -28.40 3.67 3.92
CA THR A 4 -28.38 2.41 3.16
C THR A 4 -26.93 2.06 2.80
N VAL A 5 -26.52 0.81 3.04
CA VAL A 5 -25.17 0.31 2.68
C VAL A 5 -25.09 0.10 1.17
N VAL A 6 -24.05 0.63 0.53
CA VAL A 6 -23.82 0.52 -0.92
C VAL A 6 -22.66 -0.42 -1.28
N ASP A 7 -21.70 -0.56 -0.37
CA ASP A 7 -20.59 -1.50 -0.47
C ASP A 7 -20.12 -1.86 0.95
N GLU A 8 -19.67 -3.09 1.15
CA GLU A 8 -19.20 -3.60 2.43
C GLU A 8 -18.11 -4.65 2.21
N VAL A 9 -16.89 -4.31 2.63
CA VAL A 9 -15.72 -5.19 2.49
C VAL A 9 -15.17 -5.48 3.88
N HIS A 10 -15.08 -6.77 4.21
CA HIS A 10 -14.50 -7.23 5.47
C HIS A 10 -13.02 -7.56 5.24
N GLY A 11 -12.15 -6.62 5.62
CA GLY A 11 -10.71 -6.81 5.58
C GLY A 11 -10.23 -7.74 6.71
N PHE A 12 -9.07 -8.34 6.50
CA PHE A 12 -8.37 -9.13 7.51
C PHE A 12 -6.87 -8.88 7.40
N ASN A 13 -6.15 -9.01 8.51
CA ASN A 13 -4.69 -9.03 8.46
C ASN A 13 -4.25 -10.39 7.90
N TYR A 14 -3.38 -10.37 6.89
CA TYR A 14 -2.84 -11.56 6.27
C TYR A 14 -1.39 -11.77 6.70
N PHE A 15 -1.15 -12.86 7.44
CA PHE A 15 0.15 -13.23 8.01
C PHE A 15 0.82 -12.07 8.78
N ASP A 16 2.02 -11.68 8.36
CA ASP A 16 2.91 -10.68 8.92
C ASP A 16 2.73 -9.30 8.25
N ASN A 17 1.47 -8.86 8.08
CA ASN A 17 1.09 -7.63 7.34
C ASN A 17 1.35 -7.71 5.83
N ARG A 18 1.01 -8.85 5.22
CA ARG A 18 1.13 -9.01 3.77
C ARG A 18 -0.14 -8.59 3.04
N ASP A 19 0.03 -8.11 1.82
CA ASP A 19 -1.07 -7.99 0.87
C ASP A 19 -1.44 -9.35 0.26
N LEU A 20 -2.45 -9.37 -0.62
CA LEU A 20 -2.85 -10.59 -1.33
C LEU A 20 -1.82 -11.04 -2.38
N LEU A 21 -0.91 -10.15 -2.81
CA LEU A 21 0.20 -10.48 -3.70
C LEU A 21 1.32 -11.25 -2.97
N GLY A 22 1.31 -11.20 -1.64
CA GLY A 22 2.20 -11.91 -0.73
C GLY A 22 3.45 -11.11 -0.36
N PHE A 23 3.45 -9.79 -0.57
CA PHE A 23 4.51 -8.88 -0.13
C PHE A 23 4.06 -8.18 1.15
N VAL A 24 5.01 -7.80 2.01
CA VAL A 24 4.69 -6.95 3.18
C VAL A 24 4.24 -5.59 2.65
N ASP A 25 3.13 -5.09 3.19
CA ASP A 25 2.51 -3.84 2.77
C ASP A 25 2.49 -2.86 3.94
N GLY A 26 2.85 -1.60 3.65
CA GLY A 26 2.96 -0.53 4.63
C GLY A 26 4.35 -0.36 5.27
N THR A 27 5.39 -1.03 4.78
CA THR A 27 6.78 -0.88 5.29
C THR A 27 7.26 0.58 5.27
N GLU A 28 6.93 1.34 4.22
CA GLU A 28 7.31 2.74 4.04
C GLU A 28 6.27 3.74 4.61
N ASN A 29 5.26 3.27 5.34
CA ASN A 29 4.30 4.19 5.93
C ASN A 29 4.99 5.07 6.98
N PRO A 30 4.75 6.40 6.96
CA PRO A 30 5.28 7.28 7.99
C PRO A 30 4.65 6.93 9.35
N ASN A 31 5.42 7.12 10.41
CA ASN A 31 5.02 6.80 11.78
C ASN A 31 4.99 8.05 12.67
N GLY A 32 4.20 7.99 13.75
CA GLY A 32 4.14 9.05 14.75
C GLY A 32 3.81 10.42 14.16
N GLN A 33 4.64 11.43 14.46
CA GLN A 33 4.41 12.80 13.97
C GLN A 33 4.53 12.90 12.45
N ALA A 34 5.38 12.09 11.80
CA ALA A 34 5.50 12.09 10.35
C ALA A 34 4.19 11.63 9.69
N ALA A 35 3.49 10.67 10.29
CA ALA A 35 2.17 10.23 9.83
C ALA A 35 1.16 11.38 9.87
N LEU A 36 1.08 12.07 11.01
CA LEU A 36 0.18 13.22 11.19
C LEU A 36 0.48 14.33 10.17
N ASN A 37 1.75 14.65 9.97
CA ASN A 37 2.16 15.66 9.00
C ASN A 37 1.83 15.28 7.55
N ALA A 38 1.80 13.98 7.24
CA ALA A 38 1.50 13.49 5.89
C ALA A 38 -0.01 13.40 5.60
N THR A 39 -0.84 13.22 6.62
CA THR A 39 -2.27 12.89 6.42
C THR A 39 -3.26 13.95 6.90
N VAL A 40 -2.86 14.83 7.82
CA VAL A 40 -3.79 15.78 8.47
C VAL A 40 -3.71 17.15 7.80
N ILE A 41 -4.87 17.67 7.38
CA ILE A 41 -5.01 19.04 6.88
C ILE A 41 -4.65 20.02 8.00
N GLY A 42 -3.71 20.91 7.72
CA GLY A 42 -3.22 21.93 8.63
C GLY A 42 -3.76 23.33 8.34
N ALA A 43 -2.97 24.33 8.72
CA ALA A 43 -3.32 25.74 8.59
C ALA A 43 -3.35 26.24 7.13
N GLU A 44 -2.90 25.41 6.18
CA GLU A 44 -3.07 25.67 4.75
C GLU A 44 -4.55 25.67 4.32
N ASP A 45 -5.43 25.01 5.08
CA ASP A 45 -6.88 25.04 4.88
C ASP A 45 -7.63 25.09 6.24
N PRO A 46 -7.75 26.29 6.85
CA PRO A 46 -8.23 26.45 8.21
C PRO A 46 -9.63 25.90 8.48
N ASP A 47 -10.51 25.93 7.49
CA ASP A 47 -11.90 25.46 7.62
C ASP A 47 -11.98 23.94 7.73
N PHE A 48 -10.94 23.24 7.28
CA PHE A 48 -10.86 21.77 7.25
C PHE A 48 -9.73 21.21 8.11
N THR A 49 -9.14 22.04 8.98
CA THR A 49 -8.06 21.61 9.88
C THR A 49 -8.45 20.39 10.70
N GLY A 50 -7.58 19.39 10.73
CA GLY A 50 -7.84 18.10 11.39
C GLY A 50 -8.55 17.06 10.49
N GLY A 51 -9.00 17.46 9.31
CA GLY A 51 -9.52 16.55 8.28
C GLY A 51 -8.41 15.81 7.52
N CYS A 52 -8.82 14.94 6.59
CA CYS A 52 -7.92 14.23 5.68
C CYS A 52 -8.66 13.87 4.38
N TYR A 53 -7.88 13.50 3.36
CA TYR A 53 -8.40 12.96 2.11
C TYR A 53 -8.13 11.45 2.07
N VAL A 54 -9.17 10.65 1.83
CA VAL A 54 -9.08 9.18 1.79
C VAL A 54 -9.48 8.67 0.41
N HIS A 55 -8.65 7.81 -0.18
CA HIS A 55 -8.92 7.14 -1.45
C HIS A 55 -8.91 5.62 -1.23
N ILE A 56 -9.91 4.92 -1.78
CA ILE A 56 -10.08 3.47 -1.60
C ILE A 56 -10.17 2.82 -2.99
N ALA A 57 -9.26 1.90 -3.29
CA ALA A 57 -9.27 1.10 -4.52
C ALA A 57 -8.61 -0.26 -4.29
N VAL A 58 -9.24 -1.34 -4.75
CA VAL A 58 -8.68 -2.71 -4.70
C VAL A 58 -9.05 -3.49 -5.96
N ARG A 59 -8.05 -3.92 -6.74
CA ARG A 59 -8.22 -4.87 -7.86
C ARG A 59 -6.92 -5.63 -8.08
N HIS A 60 -6.99 -6.96 -8.09
CA HIS A 60 -5.87 -7.80 -8.47
C HIS A 60 -6.32 -8.90 -9.42
N ASP A 61 -5.55 -9.13 -10.48
CA ASP A 61 -5.63 -10.38 -11.24
C ASP A 61 -4.67 -11.39 -10.60
N MET A 62 -5.21 -12.17 -9.66
CA MET A 62 -4.41 -13.16 -8.93
C MET A 62 -3.95 -14.33 -9.80
N SER A 63 -4.63 -14.59 -10.92
CA SER A 63 -4.23 -15.67 -11.84
C SER A 63 -3.00 -15.25 -12.63
N ALA A 64 -3.03 -14.03 -13.19
CA ALA A 64 -1.87 -13.45 -13.87
C ALA A 64 -0.67 -13.30 -12.91
N TRP A 65 -0.92 -12.80 -11.69
CA TRP A 65 0.14 -12.60 -10.70
C TRP A 65 0.85 -13.90 -10.32
N ARG A 66 0.09 -14.96 -10.01
CA ARG A 66 0.65 -16.26 -9.60
C ARG A 66 1.35 -16.99 -10.74
N ALA A 67 1.12 -16.60 -12.00
CA ALA A 67 1.83 -17.15 -13.14
C ALA A 67 3.26 -16.61 -13.29
N LEU A 68 3.57 -15.47 -12.67
CA LEU A 68 4.93 -14.89 -12.69
C LEU A 68 5.87 -15.67 -11.75
N PRO A 69 7.12 -15.95 -12.17
CA PRO A 69 8.19 -16.38 -11.27
C PRO A 69 8.41 -15.38 -10.13
N VAL A 70 8.90 -15.85 -8.98
CA VAL A 70 9.13 -14.98 -7.80
C VAL A 70 10.08 -13.83 -8.13
N ASP A 71 11.14 -14.07 -8.89
CA ASP A 71 12.09 -13.02 -9.27
C ASP A 71 11.43 -11.90 -10.09
N GLU A 72 10.48 -12.24 -10.97
CA GLU A 72 9.71 -11.25 -11.72
C GLU A 72 8.72 -10.50 -10.81
N GLN A 73 8.07 -11.18 -9.86
CA GLN A 73 7.22 -10.51 -8.87
C GLN A 73 8.04 -9.51 -8.03
N GLN A 74 9.25 -9.90 -7.62
CA GLN A 74 10.16 -9.03 -6.87
C GLN A 74 10.59 -7.82 -7.71
N ASN A 75 10.84 -7.99 -9.01
CA ASN A 75 11.13 -6.87 -9.91
C ASN A 75 9.92 -5.93 -10.10
N VAL A 76 8.70 -6.46 -10.11
CA VAL A 76 7.48 -5.64 -10.17
C VAL A 76 7.31 -4.82 -8.90
N ILE A 77 7.58 -5.39 -7.72
CA ILE A 77 7.43 -4.69 -6.44
C ILE A 77 8.63 -3.80 -6.10
N GLY A 78 9.85 -4.24 -6.42
CA GLY A 78 11.13 -3.62 -6.05
C GLY A 78 11.69 -4.07 -4.69
N ARG A 79 11.14 -5.13 -4.10
CA ARG A 79 11.60 -5.71 -2.82
C ARG A 79 11.72 -7.23 -2.93
N THR A 80 12.49 -7.86 -2.04
CA THR A 80 12.49 -9.31 -1.90
C THR A 80 11.18 -9.77 -1.26
N LYS A 81 10.63 -10.88 -1.75
CA LYS A 81 9.28 -11.30 -1.35
C LYS A 81 9.24 -11.83 0.08
N PHE A 82 10.23 -12.63 0.46
CA PHE A 82 10.24 -13.28 1.77
C PHE A 82 10.69 -12.33 2.88
N ASP A 83 11.87 -11.73 2.71
CA ASP A 83 12.54 -10.92 3.74
C ASP A 83 12.14 -9.43 3.73
N ASP A 84 11.34 -8.98 2.76
CA ASP A 84 10.93 -7.59 2.60
C ASP A 84 12.11 -6.60 2.52
N ILE A 85 13.18 -6.99 1.80
CA ILE A 85 14.37 -6.15 1.63
C ILE A 85 14.23 -5.34 0.36
N GLU A 86 14.40 -4.02 0.45
CA GLU A 86 14.42 -3.12 -0.70
C GLU A 86 15.58 -3.43 -1.65
N MET A 87 15.33 -3.42 -2.95
CA MET A 87 16.40 -3.52 -3.95
C MET A 87 17.25 -2.26 -3.97
N ASP A 88 18.56 -2.42 -4.15
CA ASP A 88 19.48 -1.31 -4.37
C ASP A 88 19.09 -0.52 -5.64
N ASP A 89 19.28 0.80 -5.63
CA ASP A 89 18.85 1.71 -6.69
C ASP A 89 19.44 1.39 -8.07
N ASP A 90 20.62 0.75 -8.13
CA ASP A 90 21.27 0.34 -9.39
C ASP A 90 20.71 -0.96 -9.98
N VAL A 91 19.96 -1.73 -9.19
CA VAL A 91 19.32 -2.99 -9.60
C VAL A 91 17.81 -2.82 -9.75
N LYS A 92 17.19 -1.96 -8.94
CA LYS A 92 15.74 -1.72 -8.89
C LYS A 92 15.23 -1.26 -10.25
N PRO A 93 14.25 -1.97 -10.87
CA PRO A 93 13.66 -1.52 -12.12
C PRO A 93 12.97 -0.18 -11.94
N ALA A 94 13.20 0.75 -12.87
CA ALA A 94 12.60 2.10 -12.85
C ALA A 94 11.07 2.10 -12.99
N ASN A 95 10.47 0.96 -13.33
CA ASN A 95 9.03 0.76 -13.41
C ASN A 95 8.49 -0.17 -12.31
N SER A 96 9.30 -0.44 -11.28
CA SER A 96 8.82 -1.15 -10.09
C SER A 96 7.87 -0.26 -9.29
N HIS A 97 7.06 -0.87 -8.43
CA HIS A 97 6.06 -0.17 -7.63
C HIS A 97 6.66 0.91 -6.72
N ILE A 98 7.90 0.72 -6.26
CA ILE A 98 8.57 1.61 -5.31
C ILE A 98 9.73 2.43 -5.92
N ALA A 99 9.87 2.44 -7.25
CA ALA A 99 10.85 3.27 -7.93
C ALA A 99 10.45 4.76 -7.97
#